data_AF-A0A9E1AW98-F1
#
_entry.id   AF-A0A9E1AW98-F1
#
_cell.length_a   1.000
_cell.length_b   1.000
_cell.length_c   1.000
_cell.angle_alpha   90.00
_cell.angle_beta   90.00
_cell.angle_gamma   90.00
#
_symmetry.space_group_name_H-M   'P 1'
#
loop_
_entity.id
_entity.type
_entity.pdbx_description
1 polymer ?
#
loop_
_entity_poly.entity_id
_entity_poly.type
_entity_poly.pdbx_seq_one_letter_code
_entity_poly.pdbx_strand_id
1 'polypeptide(L)' 'MLAWISDNVSTMIICLVLALVVIAVIISIVKNKKKGKSSCGCSCSCCPMGDSCHKH' A
#
# COMPACT_ATOMS: atom_id res chain seq x y z
N MET A 1 -23.00 -19.47 25.36
CA MET A 1 -21.63 -19.45 24.80
C MET A 1 -21.54 -18.94 23.35
N LEU A 2 -22.64 -18.54 22.69
CA LEU A 2 -22.60 -17.93 21.34
C LEU A 2 -22.69 -16.39 21.36
N ALA A 3 -23.05 -15.79 22.49
CA ALA A 3 -23.22 -14.34 22.64
C ALA A 3 -21.90 -13.55 22.55
N TRP A 4 -20.76 -14.14 22.95
CA TRP A 4 -19.45 -13.48 22.81
C TRP A 4 -19.02 -13.37 21.35
N ILE A 5 -19.40 -14.34 20.51
CA ILE A 5 -19.13 -14.30 19.08
C ILE A 5 -19.96 -13.17 18.46
N SER A 6 -21.25 -13.05 18.80
CA SER A 6 -22.11 -11.99 18.27
C SER A 6 -21.68 -10.58 18.68
N ASP A 7 -21.17 -10.41 19.90
CA ASP A 7 -20.69 -9.10 20.38
C ASP A 7 -19.41 -8.65 19.65
N ASN A 8 -18.53 -9.60 19.32
CA ASN A 8 -17.24 -9.35 18.66
C ASN A 8 -17.28 -9.49 17.13
N VAL A 9 -18.44 -9.82 16.54
CA VAL A 9 -18.64 -9.86 15.07
C VAL A 9 -18.34 -8.50 14.45
N SER A 10 -18.73 -7.40 15.11
CA SER A 10 -18.42 -6.04 14.67
C SER A 10 -16.91 -5.81 14.56
N THR A 11 -16.14 -6.23 15.56
CA THR A 11 -14.68 -6.09 15.59
C THR A 11 -14.02 -6.91 14.49
N MET A 12 -14.48 -8.13 14.23
CA MET A 12 -13.99 -8.95 13.12
C MET A 12 -14.22 -8.30 11.75
N ILE A 13 -15.39 -7.69 11.54
CA ILE A 13 -15.72 -6.98 10.29
C ILE A 13 -14.79 -5.77 10.11
N ILE A 14 -14.58 -4.98 11.17
CA ILE A 14 -13.67 -3.82 11.12
C ILE A 14 -12.24 -4.26 10.79
N CYS A 15 -11.75 -5.32 11.42
CA CYS A 15 -10.43 -5.89 11.13
C CYS A 15 -10.30 -6.35 9.66
N LEU A 16 -11.34 -7.00 9.12
CA LEU A 16 -11.35 -7.44 7.71
C LEU A 16 -11.28 -6.24 6.75
N VAL A 17 -12.09 -5.21 6.99
CA VAL A 17 -12.07 -3.99 6.16
C VAL A 17 -10.71 -3.32 6.23
N LEU A 18 -10.14 -3.18 7.43
CA LEU A 18 -8.81 -2.59 7.61
C LEU A 18 -7.73 -3.37 6.86
N ALA A 19 -7.76 -4.71 6.96
CA ALA A 19 -6.83 -5.58 6.25
C ALA A 19 -6.95 -5.43 4.72
N LEU A 20 -8.17 -5.35 4.18
CA LEU A 20 -8.39 -5.13 2.75
C LEU A 20 -7.83 -3.79 2.29
N VAL A 21 -7.99 -2.72 3.07
CA VAL A 21 -7.43 -1.40 2.75
C VAL A 21 -5.90 -1.46 2.73
N VAL A 22 -5.27 -2.08 3.73
CA VAL A 22 -3.81 -2.24 3.79
C VAL A 22 -3.29 -3.04 2.58
N ILE A 23 -3.94 -4.16 2.24
CA ILE A 23 -3.60 -4.97 1.07
C ILE A 23 -3.73 -4.15 -0.22
N ALA A 24 -4.81 -3.38 -0.37
CA ALA A 24 -5.03 -2.52 -1.53
C ALA A 24 -3.94 -1.44 -1.68
N VAL A 25 -3.49 -0.85 -0.57
CA VAL A 25 -2.38 0.11 -0.55
C VAL A 25 -1.08 -0.56 -0.97
N ILE A 26 -0.74 -1.73 -0.42
CA ILE A 26 0.46 -2.47 -0.78
C ILE A 26 0.44 -2.84 -2.28
N ILE A 27 -0.68 -3.36 -2.78
CA ILE A 27 -0.85 -3.68 -4.20
C ILE A 27 -0.71 -2.44 -5.07
N SER A 28 -1.28 -1.31 -4.65
CA SER A 28 -1.15 -0.03 -5.36
C SER A 28 0.30 0.41 -5.44
N ILE A 29 1.05 0.32 -4.33
CA ILE A 29 2.48 0.63 -4.28
C ILE A 29 3.26 -0.31 -5.21
N VAL A 30 3.04 -1.62 -5.15
CA VAL A 30 3.74 -2.60 -6.01
C VAL A 30 3.42 -2.38 -7.49
N LYS A 31 2.15 -2.13 -7.83
CA LYS A 31 1.74 -1.82 -9.21
C LYS A 31 2.34 -0.50 -9.69
N ASN A 32 2.40 0.52 -8.82
CA ASN A 32 3.04 1.80 -9.14
C ASN A 32 4.55 1.60 -9.37
N LYS A 33 5.23 0.82 -8.53
CA LYS A 33 6.65 0.46 -8.72
C LYS A 33 6.89 -0.32 -10.02
N LYS A 34 6.04 -1.31 -10.33
CA LYS A 34 6.09 -2.05 -11.62
C LYS A 34 5.86 -1.15 -12.83
N LYS A 35 5.05 -0.11 -12.70
CA LYS A 35 4.82 0.92 -13.73
C LYS A 35 5.93 2.00 -13.77
N GLY A 36 7.05 1.80 -13.06
CA GLY A 36 8.16 2.76 -13.02
C GLY A 36 7.85 4.04 -12.23
N LYS A 37 6.76 4.09 -11.47
CA LYS A 37 6.46 5.18 -10.54
C LYS A 37 7.17 4.90 -9.21
N SER A 38 8.40 5.37 -9.10
CA SER A 38 9.16 5.45 -7.86
C SER A 38 8.66 6.62 -6.98
N SER A 39 9.03 6.63 -5.70
CA SER A 39 8.67 7.71 -4.77
C SER A 39 9.13 9.10 -5.23
N CYS A 40 10.14 9.16 -6.12
CA CYS A 40 10.38 10.30 -6.99
C CYS A 40 9.37 10.26 -8.14
N GLY A 41 8.20 10.89 -7.92
CA GLY A 41 7.12 10.90 -8.90
C GLY A 41 7.60 11.38 -10.27
N CYS A 42 7.43 10.52 -11.29
CA CYS A 42 7.58 10.81 -12.72
C CYS A 42 9.00 11.17 -13.21
N SER A 43 9.43 10.45 -14.25
CA SER A 43 10.47 10.85 -15.20
C SER A 43 11.80 11.30 -14.58
N CYS A 44 12.63 10.33 -14.16
CA CYS A 44 14.02 10.56 -13.78
C CYS A 44 14.85 11.32 -14.84
N SER A 45 14.34 11.43 -16.07
CA SER A 45 14.89 12.26 -17.16
C SER A 45 15.01 13.76 -16.82
N CYS A 46 14.25 14.28 -15.86
CA CYS A 46 14.34 15.70 -15.44
C CYS A 46 14.38 15.87 -13.90
N CYS A 47 14.63 14.80 -13.14
CA CYS A 47 14.79 14.91 -11.70
C CYS A 47 16.12 15.63 -11.40
N PRO A 48 16.14 16.74 -10.64
CA PRO A 48 17.38 17.43 -10.25
C PRO A 48 18.33 16.54 -9.40
N MET A 49 17.81 15.43 -8.86
CA MET A 49 18.57 14.38 -8.16
C MET A 49 18.80 13.11 -9.01
N GLY A 50 18.53 13.15 -10.33
CA GLY A 50 18.61 11.99 -11.22
C GLY A 50 19.98 11.30 -11.24
N ASP A 51 21.06 12.07 -11.13
CA ASP A 51 22.46 11.59 -11.10
C ASP A 51 22.77 10.71 -9.86
N SER A 52 22.04 10.89 -8.77
CA SER A 52 22.21 10.13 -7.53
C SER A 52 21.25 8.94 -7.40
N CYS A 53 20.14 8.94 -8.15
CA CYS A 53 19.14 7.87 -8.10
C CYS A 53 19.58 6.56 -8.78
N HIS A 54 20.60 6.59 -9.64
CA HIS A 54 21.12 5.43 -10.39
C HIS A 54 22.61 5.12 -10.09
N LYS A 55 23.07 5.37 -8.86
CA LYS A 55 24.40 4.90 -8.40
C LYS A 55 24.32 3.45 -7.88
N HIS A 56 23.95 2.50 -8.74
CA HIS A 56 24.36 1.08 -8.74
C HIS A 56 23.77 0.40 -9.98
#